data_AF-A0A1X0QHA9-F1
#
_entry.id   AF-A0A1X0QHA9-F1
#
_cell.length_a   1.000
_cell.length_b   1.000
_cell.length_c   1.000
_cell.angle_alpha   90.00
_cell.angle_beta   90.00
_cell.angle_gamma   90.00
#
_symmetry.space_group_name_H-M   'P 1'
#
loop_
_entity.id
_entity.type
_entity.pdbx_description
1 polymer ?
#
loop_
_entity_poly.entity_id
_entity_poly.type
_entity_poly.pdbx_seq_one_letter_code
_entity_poly.pdbx_strand_id
1 'polypeptide(L)'
;MPELSQELILGTKFLRENNFEMNLTNNIVKIAGVEIKLDTNNLWKLSPPGQLLEKIDHLNVMSERIEKLINNYKTTTPELGLITNVELSIELEDDQPINLKLYSFPYQSLNSIKQEIDRLLKLDIIRKSTSKYASPAFPILKKNGKTRLVVDYRRLNAKTIKCAFPFQIYSKN
;
A
#
# COMPACT_ATOMS: atom_id res chain seq x y z
N MET A 1 -11.82 -17.62 21.63
CA MET A 1 -10.68 -17.29 20.74
C MET A 1 -11.28 -16.81 19.43
N PRO A 2 -11.10 -15.52 19.08
CA PRO A 2 -9.80 -15.00 18.64
C PRO A 2 -9.28 -13.80 19.47
N GLU A 3 -7.95 -13.72 19.57
CA GLU A 3 -7.18 -12.61 20.12
C GLU A 3 -7.21 -11.41 19.18
N LEU A 4 -7.62 -10.23 19.67
CA LEU A 4 -7.39 -8.96 18.95
C LEU A 4 -6.10 -8.33 19.48
N SER A 5 -5.00 -8.72 18.84
CA SER A 5 -3.63 -8.25 19.05
C SER A 5 -3.31 -7.03 18.16
N GLN A 6 -4.13 -5.99 18.20
CA GLN A 6 -3.84 -4.78 17.41
C GLN A 6 -3.62 -3.55 18.28
N GLU A 7 -2.36 -3.14 18.32
CA GLU A 7 -1.93 -1.82 18.76
C GLU A 7 -2.39 -0.79 17.72
N LEU A 8 -3.29 0.11 18.12
CA LEU A 8 -3.79 1.18 17.27
C LEU A 8 -3.04 2.48 17.55
N ILE A 9 -2.37 3.01 16.54
CA ILE A 9 -1.71 4.33 16.61
C ILE A 9 -2.70 5.39 16.10
N LEU A 10 -3.09 6.31 16.97
CA LEU A 10 -3.94 7.45 16.62
C LEU A 10 -3.07 8.64 16.20
N GLY A 11 -3.34 9.18 15.00
CA GLY A 11 -2.61 10.33 14.46
C GLY A 11 -3.06 11.67 15.07
N THR A 12 -2.21 12.69 14.94
CA THR A 12 -2.43 14.04 15.53
C THR A 12 -3.69 14.75 15.02
N LYS A 13 -4.08 14.51 13.77
CA LYS A 13 -5.33 15.04 13.20
C LYS A 13 -6.56 14.53 13.97
N PHE A 14 -6.60 13.23 14.25
CA PHE A 14 -7.69 12.61 15.02
C PHE A 14 -7.76 13.16 16.45
N LEU A 15 -6.61 13.32 17.11
CA LEU A 15 -6.54 13.87 18.47
C LEU A 15 -7.04 15.33 18.53
N ARG A 16 -6.72 16.13 17.52
CA ARG A 16 -7.15 17.53 17.42
C ARG A 16 -8.66 17.65 17.14
N GLU A 17 -9.19 16.82 16.26
CA GLU A 17 -10.62 16.82 15.92
C GLU A 17 -11.51 16.31 17.08
N ASN A 18 -10.94 15.54 18.01
CA ASN A 18 -11.66 14.91 19.11
C ASN A 18 -11.28 15.47 20.50
N ASN A 19 -10.73 16.68 20.57
CA ASN A 19 -10.41 17.38 21.83
C ASN A 19 -9.64 16.50 22.83
N PHE A 20 -8.50 15.96 22.40
CA PHE A 20 -7.63 15.17 23.26
C PHE A 20 -7.03 16.03 24.38
N GLU A 21 -7.22 15.63 25.63
CA GLU A 21 -6.54 16.19 26.79
C GLU A 21 -5.88 15.09 27.61
N MET A 22 -4.64 15.29 28.03
CA MET A 22 -3.92 14.36 28.90
C MET A 22 -3.49 15.06 30.18
N ASN A 23 -3.99 14.57 31.30
CA ASN A 23 -3.54 14.98 32.62
C ASN A 23 -2.64 13.89 33.20
N LEU A 24 -1.32 14.12 33.12
CA LEU A 24 -0.29 13.19 33.59
C LEU A 24 -0.24 13.08 35.12
N THR A 25 -0.63 14.13 35.85
CA THR A 25 -0.61 14.12 37.32
C THR A 25 -1.68 13.19 37.89
N ASN A 26 -2.83 13.13 37.23
CA ASN A 26 -3.96 12.31 37.65
C ASN A 26 -4.07 11.00 36.86
N ASN A 27 -3.14 10.75 35.93
CA ASN A 27 -3.17 9.63 34.98
C ASN A 27 -4.52 9.54 34.26
N ILE A 28 -5.01 10.64 33.71
CA ILE A 28 -6.30 10.71 33.01
C ILE A 28 -6.09 11.17 31.58
N VAL A 29 -6.71 10.48 30.63
CA VAL A 29 -6.78 10.85 29.22
C VAL A 29 -8.24 11.08 28.85
N LYS A 30 -8.55 12.25 28.30
CA LYS A 30 -9.86 12.60 27.75
C LYS A 30 -9.80 12.62 26.24
N ILE A 31 -10.69 11.87 25.58
CA ILE A 31 -10.84 11.87 24.12
C ILE A 31 -12.33 11.86 23.81
N ALA A 32 -12.78 12.78 22.97
CA ALA A 32 -14.18 12.87 22.51
C ALA A 32 -15.21 12.89 23.67
N GLY A 33 -14.86 13.49 24.81
CA GLY A 33 -15.70 13.53 26.01
C GLY A 33 -15.67 12.26 26.88
N VAL A 34 -14.89 11.24 26.51
CA VAL A 34 -14.68 10.03 27.31
C VAL A 34 -13.42 10.20 28.16
N GLU A 35 -13.56 10.07 29.48
CA GLU A 35 -12.47 10.17 30.45
C GLU A 35 -11.95 8.76 30.80
N ILE A 36 -10.69 8.48 30.47
CA ILE A 36 -10.03 7.19 30.67
C ILE A 36 -8.95 7.37 31.73
N LYS A 37 -9.07 6.67 32.85
CA LYS A 37 -8.02 6.61 33.86
C LYS A 37 -6.97 5.58 33.42
N LEU A 38 -5.74 6.04 33.24
CA LEU A 38 -4.56 5.21 32.97
C LEU A 38 -4.19 4.48 34.27
N ASP A 39 -4.52 3.20 34.36
CA ASP A 39 -4.08 2.37 35.50
C ASP A 39 -2.61 1.99 35.30
N THR A 40 -1.70 2.68 35.99
CA THR A 40 -0.26 2.41 35.90
C THR A 40 0.17 1.18 36.70
N ASN A 41 -0.71 0.57 37.50
CA ASN A 41 -0.29 -0.44 38.46
C ASN A 41 -0.61 -1.90 38.09
N ASN A 42 -1.28 -2.22 36.98
CA ASN A 42 -1.49 -3.62 36.58
C ASN A 42 -1.76 -3.81 35.08
N LEU A 43 -0.87 -3.33 34.20
CA LEU A 43 -1.02 -3.53 32.74
C LEU A 43 -0.94 -5.00 32.26
N TRP A 44 -0.65 -5.98 33.13
CA TRP A 44 -0.46 -7.38 32.74
C TRP A 44 -1.22 -8.42 33.60
N LYS A 45 -2.06 -8.00 34.55
CA LYS A 45 -2.88 -8.95 35.32
C LYS A 45 -4.28 -9.03 34.72
N LEU A 46 -4.41 -9.98 33.81
CA LEU A 46 -5.65 -10.54 33.28
C LEU A 46 -6.71 -10.69 34.39
N SER A 47 -7.88 -10.06 34.22
CA SER A 47 -9.08 -10.51 34.92
C SER A 47 -9.43 -11.94 34.45
N PRO A 48 -10.06 -12.78 35.30
CA PRO A 48 -10.42 -14.14 34.93
C PRO A 48 -11.31 -14.17 33.68
N PRO A 49 -11.20 -15.19 32.81
CA PRO A 49 -12.04 -15.30 31.63
C PRO A 49 -13.50 -15.49 32.06
N GLY A 50 -14.33 -14.46 31.88
CA GLY A 50 -15.76 -14.55 32.19
C GLY A 50 -16.50 -13.24 32.42
N GLN A 51 -15.82 -12.14 32.80
CA GLN A 51 -16.49 -10.86 33.09
C GLN A 51 -16.64 -9.92 31.87
N LEU A 52 -16.20 -10.32 30.67
CA LEU A 52 -16.21 -9.47 29.48
C LEU A 52 -17.49 -9.57 28.63
N LEU A 53 -18.53 -10.25 29.10
CA LEU A 53 -19.75 -10.51 28.32
C LEU A 53 -20.74 -9.33 28.30
N GLU A 54 -20.70 -8.42 29.27
CA GLU A 54 -21.64 -7.28 29.33
C GLU A 54 -21.26 -6.07 28.46
N LYS A 55 -20.06 -6.05 27.86
CA LYS A 55 -19.59 -4.93 26.99
C LYS A 55 -19.70 -5.22 25.48
N ILE A 56 -20.37 -6.30 25.10
CA ILE A 56 -20.36 -6.86 23.75
C ILE A 56 -21.16 -6.02 22.72
N ASP A 57 -22.12 -5.21 23.16
CA ASP A 57 -22.93 -4.41 22.24
C ASP A 57 -22.10 -3.33 21.50
N HIS A 58 -21.11 -2.73 22.15
CA HIS A 58 -20.27 -1.70 21.53
C HIS A 58 -19.25 -2.25 20.53
N LEU A 59 -18.79 -3.49 20.72
CA LEU A 59 -17.86 -4.16 19.80
C LEU A 59 -18.57 -4.63 18.53
N ASN A 60 -19.84 -5.03 18.64
CA ASN A 60 -20.66 -5.43 17.49
C ASN A 60 -21.07 -4.23 16.62
N VAL A 61 -21.24 -3.05 17.21
CA VAL A 61 -21.47 -1.80 16.44
C VAL A 61 -20.18 -1.31 15.76
N MET A 62 -19.01 -1.53 16.37
CA MET A 62 -17.71 -1.20 15.77
C MET A 62 -17.40 -2.09 14.56
N SER A 63 -17.74 -3.38 14.60
CA SER A 63 -17.54 -4.29 13.45
C SER A 63 -18.42 -3.86 12.26
N GLU A 64 -19.70 -3.56 12.46
CA GLU A 64 -20.57 -3.09 11.37
C GLU A 64 -20.09 -1.77 10.74
N ARG A 65 -19.60 -0.82 11.55
CA ARG A 65 -19.08 0.46 11.05
C ARG A 65 -17.80 0.26 10.25
N ILE A 66 -16.92 -0.63 10.68
CA ILE A 66 -15.69 -0.98 9.96
C ILE A 66 -16.02 -1.71 8.64
N GLU A 67 -16.97 -2.64 8.66
CA GLU A 67 -17.44 -3.33 7.44
C GLU A 67 -18.04 -2.35 6.43
N LYS A 68 -18.86 -1.41 6.90
CA LYS A 68 -19.40 -0.32 6.06
C LYS A 68 -18.28 0.53 5.46
N LEU A 69 -17.25 0.87 6.23
CA LEU A 69 -16.09 1.63 5.73
C LEU A 69 -15.28 0.83 4.69
N ILE A 70 -15.03 -0.45 4.94
CA ILE A 70 -14.31 -1.34 4.02
C ILE A 70 -15.10 -1.50 2.71
N ASN A 71 -16.40 -1.73 2.81
CA ASN A 71 -17.26 -1.87 1.63
C ASN A 71 -17.33 -0.56 0.84
N ASN A 72 -17.50 0.58 1.52
CA ASN A 72 -17.46 1.88 0.88
C ASN A 72 -16.12 2.13 0.17
N TYR A 73 -15.00 1.76 0.80
CA TYR A 73 -13.68 1.89 0.19
C TYR A 73 -13.55 1.02 -1.06
N LYS A 74 -13.96 -0.26 -1.00
CA LYS A 74 -13.95 -1.17 -2.16
C LYS A 74 -14.81 -0.69 -3.32
N THR A 75 -15.94 -0.03 -3.05
CA THR A 75 -16.83 0.52 -4.08
C THR A 75 -16.32 1.84 -4.65
N THR A 76 -15.71 2.68 -3.80
CA THR A 76 -15.29 4.05 -4.17
C THR A 76 -13.90 4.09 -4.81
N THR A 77 -13.01 3.17 -4.43
CA THR A 77 -11.65 3.13 -4.98
C THR A 77 -11.50 1.98 -5.97
N PRO A 78 -11.18 2.29 -7.25
CA PRO A 78 -10.87 1.24 -8.20
C PRO A 78 -9.59 0.51 -7.77
N GLU A 79 -9.51 -0.79 -8.07
CA GLU A 79 -8.35 -1.64 -7.73
C GLU A 79 -7.04 -1.11 -8.35
N LEU A 80 -7.14 -0.37 -9.46
CA LEU A 80 -6.07 0.39 -10.07
C LEU A 80 -6.48 1.86 -10.19
N GLY A 81 -5.64 2.76 -9.67
CA GLY A 81 -5.81 4.20 -9.87
C GLY A 81 -5.33 4.63 -11.27
N LEU A 82 -6.09 5.49 -11.92
CA LEU A 82 -5.70 6.16 -13.17
C LEU A 82 -5.70 7.67 -12.95
N ILE A 83 -4.61 8.34 -13.34
CA ILE A 83 -4.50 9.80 -13.32
C ILE A 83 -4.72 10.27 -14.77
N THR A 84 -5.86 10.90 -15.06
CA THR A 84 -6.24 11.29 -16.43
C THR A 84 -5.76 12.69 -16.84
N ASN A 85 -5.41 13.53 -15.85
CA ASN A 85 -5.21 14.97 -16.09
C ASN A 85 -3.73 15.37 -16.22
N VAL A 86 -2.82 14.40 -16.17
CA VAL A 86 -1.37 14.64 -16.22
C VAL A 86 -0.72 13.60 -17.13
N GLU A 87 0.01 14.06 -18.14
CA GLU A 87 0.85 13.23 -18.97
C GLU A 87 2.31 13.37 -18.53
N LEU A 88 3.00 12.25 -18.33
CA LEU A 88 4.40 12.23 -17.94
C LEU A 88 5.28 12.19 -19.19
N SER A 89 6.00 13.28 -19.46
CA SER A 89 7.07 13.31 -20.46
C SER A 89 8.40 12.86 -19.86
N ILE A 90 9.14 12.03 -20.59
CA ILE A 90 10.49 11.58 -20.22
C ILE A 90 11.47 12.16 -21.24
N GLU A 91 12.32 13.07 -20.79
CA GLU A 91 13.34 13.70 -21.64
C GLU A 91 14.60 12.84 -21.72
N LEU A 92 15.14 12.72 -22.93
CA LEU A 92 16.36 11.97 -23.22
C LEU A 92 17.48 12.93 -23.67
N GLU A 93 18.72 12.54 -23.43
CA GLU A 93 19.92 13.28 -23.89
C GLU A 93 20.04 13.27 -25.43
N ASP A 94 19.56 12.21 -26.08
CA ASP A 94 19.54 12.06 -27.53
C ASP A 94 18.32 11.23 -28.00
N ASP A 95 17.96 11.37 -29.27
CA ASP A 95 16.86 10.63 -29.92
C ASP A 95 17.29 9.29 -30.53
N GLN A 96 18.50 8.79 -30.25
CA GLN A 96 18.98 7.54 -30.83
C GLN A 96 18.30 6.34 -30.15
N PRO A 97 17.51 5.54 -30.90
CA PRO A 97 16.67 4.52 -30.30
C PRO A 97 17.48 3.38 -29.72
N ILE A 98 17.01 2.86 -28.58
CA ILE A 98 17.54 1.64 -27.98
C ILE A 98 16.66 0.49 -28.43
N ASN A 99 17.17 -0.40 -29.26
CA ASN A 99 16.47 -1.61 -29.71
C ASN A 99 17.30 -2.84 -29.34
N LEU A 100 16.92 -3.50 -28.25
CA LEU A 100 17.60 -4.68 -27.74
C LEU A 100 16.74 -5.92 -27.95
N LYS A 101 17.42 -7.02 -28.28
CA LYS A 101 16.78 -8.33 -28.39
C LYS A 101 16.29 -8.80 -27.02
N LEU A 102 15.09 -9.39 -27.01
CA LEU A 102 14.53 -10.05 -25.84
C LEU A 102 15.46 -11.18 -25.34
N TYR A 103 15.54 -11.34 -24.02
CA TYR A 103 16.28 -12.47 -23.44
C TYR A 103 15.60 -13.79 -23.76
N SER A 104 16.40 -14.85 -23.89
CA SER A 104 15.87 -16.21 -24.03
C SER A 104 15.29 -16.67 -22.70
N PHE A 105 14.13 -17.32 -22.73
CA PHE A 105 13.48 -17.91 -21.57
C PHE A 105 13.14 -19.39 -21.82
N PRO A 106 13.10 -20.23 -20.77
CA PRO A 106 12.69 -21.62 -20.90
C PRO A 106 11.25 -21.75 -21.41
N TYR A 107 10.97 -22.80 -22.18
CA TYR A 107 9.64 -23.08 -22.73
C TYR A 107 8.55 -23.13 -21.65
N GLN A 108 8.88 -23.64 -20.46
CA GLN A 108 7.97 -23.74 -19.31
C GLN A 108 7.45 -22.37 -18.83
N SER A 109 8.21 -21.29 -19.05
CA SER A 109 7.84 -19.93 -18.65
C SER A 109 6.95 -19.21 -19.67
N LEU A 110 6.82 -19.72 -20.89
CA LEU A 110 6.05 -19.06 -21.96
C LEU A 110 4.59 -18.84 -21.59
N ASN A 111 3.96 -19.87 -21.02
CA ASN A 111 2.55 -19.81 -20.66
C ASN A 111 2.29 -18.77 -19.56
N SER A 112 3.15 -18.71 -18.53
CA SER A 112 3.01 -17.74 -17.46
C SER A 112 3.29 -16.31 -17.92
N ILE A 113 4.27 -16.12 -18.81
CA ILE A 113 4.54 -14.82 -19.44
C ILE A 113 3.32 -14.35 -20.25
N LYS A 114 2.75 -15.22 -21.08
CA LYS A 114 1.59 -14.89 -21.91
C LYS A 114 0.38 -14.50 -21.05
N GLN A 115 0.09 -15.28 -20.01
CA GLN A 115 -0.99 -14.96 -19.06
C GLN A 115 -0.80 -13.60 -18.38
N GLU A 116 0.44 -13.26 -17.99
CA GLU A 116 0.71 -11.96 -17.37
C GLU A 116 0.58 -10.81 -18.38
N ILE A 117 1.04 -10.98 -19.63
CA ILE A 117 0.84 -9.99 -20.70
C ILE A 117 -0.64 -9.77 -20.97
N ASP A 118 -1.43 -10.84 -21.12
CA ASP A 118 -2.87 -10.75 -21.38
C ASP A 118 -3.60 -10.05 -20.21
N ARG A 119 -3.18 -10.32 -18.97
CA ARG A 119 -3.69 -9.62 -17.78
C ARG A 119 -3.36 -8.13 -17.82
N LEU A 120 -2.12 -7.75 -18.13
CA LEU A 120 -1.69 -6.34 -18.19
C LEU A 120 -2.38 -5.58 -19.33
N LEU A 121 -2.61 -6.23 -20.48
CA LEU A 121 -3.39 -5.68 -21.59
C LEU A 121 -4.85 -5.46 -21.18
N LYS A 122 -5.47 -6.43 -20.48
CA LYS A 122 -6.86 -6.30 -20.01
C LYS A 122 -7.03 -5.17 -18.98
N LEU A 123 -5.99 -4.89 -18.20
CA LEU A 123 -5.97 -3.82 -17.21
C LEU A 123 -5.55 -2.46 -17.79
N ASP A 124 -5.32 -2.37 -19.11
CA ASP A 124 -4.88 -1.16 -19.81
C ASP A 124 -3.58 -0.54 -19.26
N ILE A 125 -2.73 -1.36 -18.63
CA ILE A 125 -1.41 -0.95 -18.11
C ILE A 125 -0.39 -0.90 -19.26
N ILE A 126 -0.54 -1.78 -20.24
CA ILE A 126 0.33 -1.86 -21.43
C ILE A 126 -0.52 -1.87 -22.70
N ARG A 127 0.09 -1.49 -23.82
CA ARG A 127 -0.54 -1.52 -25.15
C ARG A 127 0.44 -2.05 -26.20
N LYS A 128 -0.09 -2.56 -27.31
CA LYS A 128 0.73 -2.87 -28.50
C LYS A 128 1.30 -1.58 -29.08
N SER A 129 2.57 -1.64 -29.50
CA SER A 129 3.31 -0.49 -30.03
C SER A 129 4.25 -0.94 -31.14
N THR A 130 4.53 -0.04 -32.08
CA THR A 130 5.50 -0.19 -33.18
C THR A 130 6.71 0.75 -33.00
N SER A 131 7.02 1.10 -31.74
CA SER A 131 8.13 2.00 -31.40
C SER A 131 9.48 1.50 -31.92
N LYS A 132 10.36 2.45 -32.27
CA LYS A 132 11.78 2.17 -32.56
C LYS A 132 12.55 1.75 -31.29
N TYR A 133 12.00 2.00 -30.11
CA TYR A 133 12.55 1.62 -28.82
C TYR A 133 12.04 0.24 -28.39
N ALA A 134 12.95 -0.63 -27.96
CA ALA A 134 12.67 -1.94 -27.39
C ALA A 134 13.68 -2.27 -26.29
N SER A 135 13.20 -2.42 -25.06
CA SER A 135 13.95 -2.95 -23.93
C SER A 135 13.60 -4.41 -23.68
N PRO A 136 14.57 -5.27 -23.29
CA PRO A 136 14.31 -6.68 -23.05
C PRO A 136 13.56 -6.84 -21.73
N ALA A 137 12.67 -7.83 -21.68
CA ALA A 137 11.95 -8.21 -20.48
C ALA A 137 12.22 -9.66 -20.11
N PHE A 138 12.07 -9.99 -18.82
CA PHE A 138 12.24 -11.34 -18.31
C PHE A 138 11.28 -11.64 -17.16
N PRO A 139 10.85 -12.91 -16.99
CA PRO A 139 9.98 -13.31 -15.90
C PRO A 139 10.75 -13.43 -14.59
N ILE A 140 10.11 -13.07 -13.48
CA ILE A 140 10.56 -13.39 -12.12
C ILE A 140 9.40 -14.02 -11.35
N LEU A 141 9.67 -15.07 -10.57
CA LEU A 141 8.68 -15.68 -9.71
C LEU A 141 8.50 -14.87 -8.42
N LYS A 142 7.26 -14.52 -8.09
CA LYS A 142 6.89 -13.96 -6.78
C LYS A 142 6.81 -15.09 -5.74
N LYS A 143 6.93 -14.73 -4.46
CA LYS A 143 6.76 -15.68 -3.33
C LYS A 143 5.41 -16.42 -3.35
N ASN A 144 4.37 -15.79 -3.90
CA ASN A 144 3.04 -16.38 -4.04
C ASN A 144 2.87 -17.28 -5.28
N GLY A 145 3.97 -17.62 -5.98
CA GLY A 145 3.95 -18.48 -7.18
C GLY A 145 3.52 -17.78 -8.47
N LYS A 146 3.10 -16.50 -8.43
CA LYS A 146 2.77 -15.74 -9.65
C LYS A 146 4.03 -15.23 -10.34
N THR A 147 4.00 -15.12 -11.67
CA THR A 147 5.08 -14.51 -12.45
C THR A 147 4.90 -12.99 -12.51
N ARG A 148 5.99 -12.21 -12.36
CA ARG A 148 6.05 -10.79 -12.72
C ARG A 148 6.94 -10.62 -13.94
N LEU A 149 6.50 -9.81 -14.90
CA LEU A 149 7.34 -9.40 -16.03
C LEU A 149 8.17 -8.19 -15.60
N VAL A 150 9.50 -8.28 -15.74
CA VAL A 150 10.41 -7.19 -15.42
C VAL A 150 11.11 -6.73 -16.69
N VAL A 151 11.08 -5.43 -16.95
CA VAL A 151 11.74 -4.82 -18.11
C VAL A 151 13.08 -4.23 -17.67
N ASP A 152 14.14 -4.51 -18.42
CA ASP A 152 15.45 -3.94 -18.21
C ASP A 152 15.58 -2.58 -18.90
N TYR A 153 15.36 -1.51 -18.14
CA TYR A 153 15.50 -0.14 -18.61
C TYR A 153 16.90 0.44 -18.40
N ARG A 154 17.92 -0.34 -18.00
CA ARG A 154 19.25 0.22 -17.66
C ARG A 154 19.85 1.08 -18.78
N ARG A 155 19.78 0.61 -20.03
CA ARG A 155 20.28 1.39 -21.19
C ARG A 155 19.44 2.65 -21.45
N LEU A 156 18.13 2.58 -21.26
CA LEU A 156 17.23 3.73 -21.45
C LEU A 156 17.47 4.78 -20.36
N ASN A 157 17.52 4.35 -19.10
CA ASN A 157 17.76 5.20 -17.95
C ASN A 157 19.12 5.91 -18.01
N ALA A 158 20.13 5.30 -18.67
CA ALA A 158 21.43 5.94 -18.87
C ALA A 158 21.36 7.14 -19.82
N LYS A 159 20.35 7.21 -20.70
CA LYS A 159 20.09 8.35 -21.59
C LYS A 159 19.02 9.31 -21.05
N THR A 160 18.34 8.95 -19.97
CA THR A 160 17.26 9.76 -19.41
C THR A 160 17.84 10.93 -18.64
N ILE A 161 17.39 12.15 -18.95
CA ILE A 161 17.77 13.35 -18.21
C ILE A 161 17.21 13.22 -16.79
N LYS A 162 18.09 13.32 -15.79
CA LYS A 162 17.70 13.16 -14.39
C LYS A 162 16.88 14.37 -13.92
N CYS A 163 15.61 14.14 -13.64
CA CYS A 163 14.80 15.12 -12.92
C CYS A 163 15.15 15.08 -11.42
N ALA A 164 15.56 16.23 -10.87
CA ALA A 164 15.74 16.39 -9.43
C ALA A 164 14.37 16.48 -8.74
N PHE A 165 13.80 15.33 -8.38
CA PHE A 165 12.62 15.30 -7.52
C PHE A 165 13.04 15.26 -6.05
N PRO A 166 12.62 16.24 -5.23
CA PRO A 166 12.94 16.23 -3.80
C PRO A 166 12.12 15.13 -3.12
N PHE A 167 12.71 13.95 -2.94
CA PHE A 167 12.23 12.99 -1.96
C PHE A 167 12.76 13.38 -0.59
N GLN A 168 11.84 13.56 0.37
CA GLN A 168 12.23 13.81 1.76
C GLN A 168 12.91 12.54 2.30
N ILE A 169 14.21 12.63 2.59
CA ILE A 169 14.93 11.58 3.30
C ILE A 169 14.69 11.81 4.79
N TYR A 170 13.82 11.01 5.40
CA TYR A 170 13.70 10.99 6.87
C TYR A 170 14.93 10.26 7.43
N SER A 171 15.96 11.02 7.78
CA SER A 171 17.08 10.49 8.57
C SER A 171 16.61 10.27 10.01
N LYS A 172 16.80 9.06 10.55
CA LYS A 172 16.65 8.82 11.98
C LYS A 172 17.89 9.41 12.67
N ASN A 173 17.69 10.48 13.45
CA ASN A 173 18.67 10.94 14.44
C ASN A 173 18.61 10.05 15.69
#